data_AF-A0AAV4PER8-F1
#
_entry.id   AF-A0AAV4PER8-F1
#
_cell.length_a   1.000
_cell.length_b   1.000
_cell.length_c   1.000
_cell.angle_alpha   90.00
_cell.angle_beta   90.00
_cell.angle_gamma   90.00
#
_symmetry.space_group_name_H-M   'P 1'
#
loop_
_entity.id
_entity.type
_entity.pdbx_description
1 polymer ?
#
loop_
_entity_poly.entity_id
_entity_poly.type
_entity_poly.pdbx_seq_one_letter_code
_entity_poly.pdbx_strand_id
1 'polypeptide(L)'
;MPVSRAHKNLRNILHCYPYKITNVKEFLLVDLPVRPSFSLEFLDGMEVNNYWPWNIFETHFSRRFFNTQNCRIWATKNPLANAPIPFHSAKVTVWCGLTASFIE
;
A
#
# COMPACT_ATOMS: atom_id res chain seq x y z
N MET A 1 10.55 2.04 -26.57
CA MET A 1 9.17 2.53 -26.85
C MET A 1 9.22 4.01 -27.21
N PRO A 2 8.50 4.46 -28.25
CA PRO A 2 8.45 5.88 -28.62
C PRO A 2 7.78 6.71 -27.51
N VAL A 3 8.40 7.83 -27.14
CA VAL A 3 7.90 8.75 -26.11
C VAL A 3 6.86 9.68 -26.74
N SER A 4 5.67 9.77 -26.14
CA SER A 4 4.55 10.54 -26.68
C SER A 4 4.87 12.04 -26.79
N ARG A 5 4.21 12.72 -27.73
CA ARG A 5 4.35 14.19 -27.89
C ARG A 5 3.95 14.93 -26.61
N ALA A 6 2.96 14.41 -25.88
CA ALA A 6 2.56 14.94 -24.57
C ALA A 6 3.69 14.88 -23.53
N HIS A 7 4.40 13.75 -23.44
CA HIS A 7 5.56 13.63 -22.53
C HIS A 7 6.65 14.65 -22.90
N LYS A 8 6.94 14.83 -24.20
CA LYS A 8 7.93 15.82 -24.67
C LYS A 8 7.52 17.24 -24.30
N ASN A 9 6.26 17.61 -24.50
CA ASN A 9 5.76 18.94 -24.12
C ASN A 9 5.83 19.15 -22.60
N LEU A 10 5.39 18.17 -21.80
CA LEU A 10 5.44 18.24 -20.34
C LEU A 10 6.88 18.43 -19.85
N ARG A 11 7.85 17.67 -20.37
CA ARG A 11 9.23 17.72 -19.92
C ARG A 11 10.03 18.91 -20.45
N ASN A 12 9.85 19.24 -21.73
CA ASN A 12 10.72 20.18 -22.43
C ASN A 12 10.16 21.61 -22.48
N ILE A 13 8.83 21.78 -22.45
CA ILE A 13 8.19 23.11 -22.49
C ILE A 13 7.75 23.52 -21.08
N LEU A 14 7.10 22.61 -20.35
CA LEU A 14 6.51 22.91 -19.05
C LEU A 14 7.44 22.58 -17.86
N HIS A 15 8.60 21.96 -18.13
CA HIS A 15 9.55 21.50 -17.10
C HIS A 15 8.88 20.66 -16.00
N CYS A 16 7.86 19.88 -16.37
CA CYS A 16 7.16 18.96 -15.49
C CYS A 16 7.77 17.56 -15.56
N TYR A 17 7.89 16.93 -14.40
CA TYR A 17 8.42 15.60 -14.23
C TYR A 17 7.36 14.67 -13.64
N PRO A 18 7.40 13.37 -13.98
CA PRO A 18 6.44 12.41 -13.47
C PRO A 18 6.83 11.98 -12.05
N TYR A 19 6.00 12.28 -11.06
CA TYR A 19 6.15 11.84 -9.67
C TYR A 19 5.14 10.74 -9.36
N LYS A 20 5.60 9.70 -8.66
CA LYS A 20 4.72 8.60 -8.21
C LYS A 20 3.88 9.09 -7.03
N ILE A 21 2.56 8.88 -7.10
CA ILE A 21 1.68 9.15 -5.97
C ILE A 21 1.83 8.01 -4.96
N THR A 22 2.14 8.34 -3.71
CA THR A 22 2.11 7.35 -2.64
C THR A 22 0.67 7.15 -2.21
N ASN A 23 0.25 5.89 -2.22
CA ASN A 23 -1.04 5.51 -1.66
C ASN A 23 -0.88 5.32 -0.16
N VAL A 24 -1.61 6.07 0.63
CA VAL A 24 -1.62 5.94 2.09
C VAL A 24 -3.02 5.50 2.49
N LYS A 25 -3.13 4.43 3.29
CA LYS A 25 -4.41 4.05 3.87
C LYS A 25 -4.87 5.18 4.78
N GLU A 26 -6.14 5.56 4.65
CA GLU A 26 -6.76 6.48 5.58
C GLU A 26 -6.62 5.92 7.00
N PHE A 27 -6.30 6.81 7.93
CA PHE A 27 -5.99 6.47 9.30
C PHE A 27 -6.88 7.29 10.22
N LEU A 28 -7.73 6.64 11.00
CA LEU A 28 -8.63 7.33 11.91
C LEU A 28 -7.90 7.60 13.22
N LEU A 29 -8.21 8.72 13.88
CA LEU A 29 -7.61 9.05 15.18
C LEU A 29 -7.90 7.97 16.25
N VAL A 30 -9.00 7.23 16.09
CA VAL A 30 -9.36 6.10 16.96
C VAL A 30 -8.41 4.90 16.83
N ASP A 31 -7.66 4.79 15.72
CA ASP A 31 -6.74 3.68 15.47
C ASP A 31 -5.36 3.91 16.14
N LEU A 32 -5.03 5.16 16.53
CA LEU A 32 -3.77 5.51 17.18
C LEU A 32 -3.48 4.70 18.45
N PRO A 33 -4.39 4.62 19.44
CA PRO A 33 -4.13 3.91 20.69
C PRO A 33 -4.18 2.38 20.55
N VAL A 34 -4.91 1.85 19.55
CA VAL A 34 -5.11 0.40 19.39
C VAL A 34 -3.85 -0.30 18.85
N ARG A 35 -3.06 0.40 18.04
CA ARG A 35 -1.90 -0.20 17.36
C ARG A 35 -0.74 -0.61 18.28
N PRO A 36 -0.32 0.21 19.26
CA PRO A 36 0.69 -0.21 20.22
C PRO A 36 0.23 -1.41 21.04
N SER A 37 -1.03 -1.40 21.51
CA SER A 37 -1.62 -2.51 22.26
C SER A 37 -1.61 -3.81 21.46
N PHE A 38 -2.08 -3.78 20.20
CA PHE A 38 -2.03 -4.94 19.32
C PHE A 38 -0.60 -5.45 19.10
N SER A 39 0.37 -4.55 18.96
CA SER A 39 1.76 -4.91 18.73
C SER A 39 2.39 -5.60 19.95
N LEU A 40 2.06 -5.16 21.16
CA LEU A 40 2.49 -5.78 22.42
C LEU A 40 1.85 -7.15 22.61
N GLU A 41 0.52 -7.25 22.46
CA GLU A 41 -0.20 -8.53 22.55
C GLU A 41 0.31 -9.55 21.53
N PHE A 42 0.65 -9.09 20.31
CA PHE A 42 1.21 -9.94 19.28
C PHE A 42 2.62 -10.46 19.66
N LEU A 43 3.46 -9.60 20.23
CA LEU A 43 4.78 -9.99 20.73
C LEU A 43 4.69 -11.01 21.87
N ASP A 44 3.80 -10.77 22.84
CA ASP A 44 3.57 -11.69 23.96
C ASP A 44 3.09 -13.06 23.45
N GLY A 45 2.20 -13.08 22.45
CA GLY A 45 1.75 -14.33 21.82
C GLY A 45 2.85 -15.06 21.02
N MET A 46 3.80 -14.33 20.44
CA MET A 46 4.98 -14.92 19.78
C MET A 46 5.93 -15.60 20.78
N GLU A 47 6.09 -15.07 21.99
CA GLU A 47 6.89 -15.70 23.04
C GLU A 47 6.30 -17.05 23.47
N VAL A 48 4.97 -17.14 23.52
CA VAL A 48 4.25 -18.38 23.89
C VAL A 48 4.28 -19.42 22.76
N ASN A 49 4.10 -18.98 21.50
CA ASN A 49 4.13 -19.86 20.35
C ASN A 49 4.65 -19.15 19.09
N ASN A 50 5.93 -19.36 18.78
CA ASN A 50 6.56 -18.78 17.60
C ASN A 50 6.02 -19.33 16.26
N TYR A 51 5.17 -20.38 16.28
CA TYR A 51 4.47 -20.87 15.09
C TYR A 51 3.12 -20.17 14.85
N TRP A 52 2.58 -19.47 15.86
CA TRP A 52 1.27 -18.82 15.80
C TRP A 52 1.17 -17.73 14.70
N PRO A 53 2.18 -16.87 14.46
CA PRO A 53 2.13 -15.86 13.40
C PRO A 53 1.88 -16.40 12.00
N TRP A 54 2.32 -17.63 11.71
CA TRP A 54 2.18 -18.24 10.38
C TRP A 54 0.74 -18.59 10.02
N ASN A 55 -0.16 -18.65 11.01
CA ASN A 55 -1.55 -19.05 10.83
C ASN A 55 -2.53 -17.87 10.60
N ILE A 56 -2.06 -16.61 10.65
CA ILE A 56 -2.96 -15.43 10.81
C ILE A 56 -2.96 -14.50 9.58
N PHE A 57 -2.32 -14.85 8.46
CA PHE A 57 -2.29 -13.96 7.30
C PHE A 57 -3.64 -13.91 6.55
N GLU A 58 -4.48 -12.97 6.94
CA GLU A 58 -5.67 -12.59 6.16
C GLU A 58 -5.28 -11.54 5.12
N THR A 59 -5.42 -11.87 3.84
CA THR A 59 -5.12 -10.93 2.75
C THR A 59 -6.40 -10.41 2.11
N HIS A 60 -6.50 -9.09 2.04
CA HIS A 60 -7.65 -8.41 1.47
C HIS A 60 -7.27 -7.83 0.10
N PHE A 61 -7.92 -8.30 -0.96
CA PHE A 61 -7.73 -7.78 -2.30
C PHE A 61 -8.84 -6.79 -2.65
N SER A 62 -8.47 -5.54 -2.93
CA SER A 62 -9.41 -4.56 -3.48
C SER A 62 -9.45 -4.65 -5.00
N ARG A 63 -10.64 -4.77 -5.60
CA ARG A 63 -10.80 -4.61 -7.06
C ARG A 63 -10.70 -3.12 -7.40
N ARG A 64 -9.53 -2.66 -7.87
CA ARG A 64 -9.31 -1.27 -8.30
C ARG A 64 -9.50 -1.12 -9.82
N PHE A 65 -10.15 -0.03 -10.22
CA PHE A 65 -10.32 0.37 -11.63
C PHE A 65 -9.05 0.98 -12.26
N PHE A 66 -8.09 1.40 -11.44
CA PHE A 66 -6.85 2.03 -11.90
C PHE A 66 -5.62 1.25 -11.41
N ASN A 67 -4.67 1.00 -12.31
CA ASN A 67 -3.39 0.40 -11.97
C ASN A 67 -2.59 1.37 -11.09
N THR A 68 -2.39 1.00 -9.82
CA THR A 68 -1.59 1.77 -8.85
C THR A 68 -0.14 1.98 -9.28
N GLN A 69 0.39 1.13 -10.16
CA GLN A 69 1.72 1.29 -10.74
C GLN A 69 1.79 2.45 -11.76
N ASN A 70 0.65 2.85 -12.33
CA ASN A 70 0.55 3.88 -13.38
C ASN A 70 0.07 5.25 -12.88
N CYS A 71 -0.25 5.41 -11.59
CA CYS A 71 -0.66 6.70 -11.04
C CYS A 71 0.55 7.64 -10.84
N ARG A 72 0.78 8.54 -11.80
CA ARG A 72 1.81 9.59 -11.70
C ARG A 72 1.23 10.97 -11.92
N ILE A 73 1.66 11.94 -11.10
CA ILE A 73 1.36 13.36 -11.27
C ILE A 73 2.53 14.00 -12.01
N TRP A 74 2.22 14.84 -12.98
CA TRP A 74 3.23 15.65 -13.66
C TRP A 74 3.27 17.03 -13.02
N ALA A 75 4.39 17.39 -12.42
CA ALA A 75 4.57 18.68 -11.76
C ALA A 75 6.01 19.18 -11.90
N THR A 76 6.24 20.47 -11.70
CA THR A 76 7.59 21.06 -11.72
C THR A 76 8.37 20.75 -10.43
N LYS A 77 7.67 20.48 -9.33
CA LYS A 77 8.23 20.07 -8.04
C LYS A 77 7.46 18.86 -7.53
N ASN A 78 8.10 18.02 -6.71
CA ASN A 78 7.43 16.88 -6.09
C ASN A 78 6.32 17.40 -5.15
N PRO A 79 5.04 17.11 -5.43
CA PRO A 79 3.95 17.63 -4.63
C PRO A 79 3.84 16.94 -3.26
N LEU A 80 4.65 15.90 -2.99
CA LEU A 80 4.51 15.03 -1.81
C LEU A 80 3.08 14.51 -1.64
N ALA A 81 2.36 14.42 -2.76
CA ALA A 81 0.95 14.13 -2.77
C ALA A 81 0.72 12.68 -2.38
N ASN A 82 -0.03 12.50 -1.30
CA ASN A 82 -0.56 11.22 -0.90
C ASN A 82 -2.02 11.16 -1.34
N ALA A 83 -2.41 10.07 -2.00
CA ALA A 83 -3.82 9.80 -2.25
C ALA A 83 -4.35 8.94 -1.09
N PRO A 84 -5.23 9.46 -0.21
CA PRO A 84 -5.85 8.66 0.82
C PRO A 84 -6.73 7.60 0.17
N ILE A 85 -6.60 6.37 0.66
CA ILE A 85 -7.49 5.27 0.28
C ILE A 85 -8.39 4.99 1.46
N PRO A 86 -9.72 5.01 1.28
CA PRO A 86 -10.65 4.61 2.33
C PRO A 86 -10.26 3.23 2.87
N PHE A 87 -10.03 3.14 4.17
CA PHE A 87 -9.66 1.88 4.79
C PHE A 87 -10.76 0.84 4.61
N HIS A 88 -12.03 1.25 4.62
CA HIS A 88 -13.22 0.39 4.51
C HIS A 88 -13.84 0.37 3.10
N SER A 89 -13.03 0.39 2.04
CA SER A 89 -13.56 0.17 0.68
C SER A 89 -14.08 -1.26 0.50
N ALA A 90 -15.01 -1.49 -0.43
CA ALA A 90 -15.40 -2.85 -0.83
C ALA A 90 -14.17 -3.65 -1.29
N LYS A 91 -13.93 -4.80 -0.64
CA LYS A 91 -12.78 -5.69 -0.88
C LYS A 91 -13.28 -7.12 -1.02
N VAL A 92 -12.56 -7.90 -1.81
CA VAL A 92 -12.65 -9.35 -1.79
C VAL A 92 -11.64 -9.84 -0.76
N THR A 93 -12.13 -10.50 0.28
CA THR A 93 -11.28 -11.10 1.32
C THR A 93 -10.91 -12.51 0.89
N VAL A 94 -9.61 -12.83 0.93
CA VAL A 94 -9.11 -14.20 0.71
C VAL A 94 -8.32 -14.61 1.93
N TRP A 95 -8.66 -15.77 2.48
CA TRP A 95 -7.93 -16.38 3.58
C TRP A 95 -6.84 -17.27 3.02
N CYS A 96 -5.59 -17.05 3.42
CA CYS A 96 -4.45 -17.86 2.98
C CYS A 96 -3.50 -18.12 4.15
N GLY A 97 -3.32 -19.39 4.52
CA GLY A 97 -2.26 -19.80 5.42
C GLY A 97 -0.97 -19.99 4.62
N LEU A 98 0.09 -19.27 4.99
CA LEU A 98 1.43 -19.44 4.40
C LEU A 98 2.36 -19.97 5.48
N THR A 99 2.88 -21.18 5.27
CA THR A 99 3.88 -21.78 6.14
C THR A 99 5.26 -21.55 5.55
N ALA A 100 6.24 -21.16 6.38
CA ALA A 100 7.64 -20.98 5.97
C ALA A 100 8.39 -22.30 5.71
N SER A 101 7.67 -23.41 5.52
CA SER A 101 8.24 -24.69 5.12
C SER A 101 8.87 -24.51 3.74
N PHE A 102 10.21 -24.41 3.70
CA PHE A 102 10.97 -24.53 2.46
C PHE A 102 10.56 -25.85 1.80
N ILE A 103 10.13 -25.77 0.55
CA ILE A 103 9.99 -26.94 -0.30
C ILE A 103 11.43 -27.32 -0.68
N GLU A 104 11.93 -28.44 -0.15
CA GLU A 104 13.16 -29.08 -0.65
C GLU A 104 12.95 -29.69 -2.03
#